data_AF-A0A7S3PCF1-F1
#
_entry.id   AF-A0A7S3PCF1-F1
#
_cell.length_a   1.000
_cell.length_b   1.000
_cell.length_c   1.000
_cell.angle_alpha   90.00
_cell.angle_beta   90.00
_cell.angle_gamma   90.00
#
_symmetry.space_group_name_H-M   'P 1'
#
loop_
_entity.id
_entity.type
_entity.pdbx_description
1 polymer ?
#
loop_
_entity_poly.entity_id
_entity_poly.type
_entity_poly.pdbx_seq_one_letter_code
_entity_poly.pdbx_strand_id
1 'polypeptide(L)'
;SIWGKLILTSTTLGDTSNSANNSDNASVSGTYDLVGKQPFTIGRGRKASLRIQDRTVSHMHCNLFIDENDGLSYLVDLGSSNGTYLNGDPQKLKKNEPARLYSGDSISLVYPSKEKDKDAAQKK
;
A
#
# COMPACT_ATOMS: atom_id res chain seq x y z
N SER A 1 14.09 16.44 16.51
CA SER A 1 12.72 15.89 16.38
C SER A 1 12.61 15.13 15.07
N ILE A 2 12.68 13.80 15.14
CA ILE A 2 12.57 12.92 13.97
C ILE A 2 11.09 12.70 13.64
N TRP A 3 10.53 13.56 12.79
CA TRP A 3 9.16 13.42 12.31
C TRP A 3 9.09 12.30 11.26
N GLY A 4 8.12 11.40 11.43
CA GLY A 4 7.95 10.17 10.66
C GLY A 4 7.82 10.43 9.16
N LYS A 5 8.87 10.09 8.42
CA LYS A 5 8.87 10.11 6.95
C LYS A 5 8.39 8.74 6.47
N LEU A 6 7.20 8.67 5.90
CA LEU A 6 6.69 7.44 5.31
C LEU A 6 7.12 7.38 3.84
N ILE A 7 7.90 6.37 3.48
CA ILE A 7 8.25 6.05 2.09
C ILE A 7 7.24 5.00 1.62
N LEU A 8 6.31 5.39 0.76
CA LEU A 8 5.40 4.46 0.10
C LEU A 8 5.95 4.13 -1.28
N THR A 9 6.18 2.85 -1.55
CA THR A 9 6.50 2.32 -2.88
C THR A 9 5.28 1.58 -3.41
N SER A 10 4.63 2.09 -4.44
CA SER A 10 3.58 1.36 -5.16
C SER A 10 4.19 0.70 -6.39
N THR A 11 4.10 -0.62 -6.46
CA THR A 11 4.37 -1.38 -7.69
C THR A 11 3.02 -1.73 -8.33
N THR A 12 2.67 -1.06 -9.42
CA THR A 12 1.49 -1.43 -10.22
C THR A 12 1.82 -2.64 -11.08
N LEU A 13 1.09 -3.75 -10.91
CA LEU A 13 1.14 -4.86 -11.86
C LEU A 13 0.24 -4.51 -13.05
N GLY A 14 0.85 -4.30 -14.21
CA GLY A 14 0.18 -3.82 -15.43
C GLY A 14 -0.82 -4.82 -16.02
N ASP A 15 -2.03 -4.32 -16.33
CA ASP A 15 -3.02 -4.97 -17.19
C ASP A 15 -2.62 -4.67 -18.65
N THR A 16 -1.98 -5.63 -19.32
CA THR A 16 -1.48 -5.46 -20.70
C THR A 16 -2.59 -5.67 -21.73
N SER A 17 -3.13 -4.57 -22.26
CA SER A 17 -3.64 -4.54 -23.64
C SER A 17 -3.79 -3.11 -24.18
N ASN A 18 -2.68 -2.40 -24.45
CA ASN A 18 -2.59 -1.66 -25.71
C ASN A 18 -1.14 -1.29 -26.04
N SER A 19 -0.84 -1.41 -27.33
CA SER A 19 0.46 -1.29 -27.97
C SER A 19 0.96 0.16 -28.06
N ALA A 20 2.29 0.27 -28.10
CA ALA A 20 3.11 1.42 -28.49
C ALA A 20 3.40 2.50 -27.42
N ASN A 21 4.64 2.42 -26.93
CA ASN A 21 5.50 3.48 -26.41
C ASN A 21 5.64 3.60 -24.88
N ASN A 22 6.75 3.03 -24.44
CA ASN A 22 7.63 3.44 -23.34
C ASN A 22 7.65 2.51 -22.11
N SER A 23 8.85 1.99 -21.89
CA SER A 23 9.28 0.96 -20.94
C SER A 23 9.59 1.55 -19.57
N ASP A 24 8.64 2.21 -18.94
CA ASP A 24 8.85 2.81 -17.62
C ASP A 24 7.88 2.18 -16.61
N ASN A 25 8.34 1.11 -15.94
CA ASN A 25 7.86 0.75 -14.61
C ASN A 25 8.22 1.89 -13.65
N ALA A 26 7.50 3.01 -13.75
CA ALA A 26 7.77 4.20 -12.96
C ALA A 26 7.30 3.97 -11.52
N SER A 27 8.21 3.49 -10.67
CA SER A 27 8.05 3.52 -9.21
C SER A 27 7.88 4.97 -8.76
N VAL A 28 6.64 5.43 -8.59
CA VAL A 28 6.36 6.76 -8.06
C VAL A 28 6.61 6.73 -6.55
N SER A 29 7.71 7.33 -6.10
CA SER A 29 7.97 7.59 -4.69
C SER A 29 7.59 9.02 -4.35
N GLY A 30 6.84 9.20 -3.26
CA GLY A 30 6.44 10.51 -2.75
C GLY A 30 6.56 10.56 -1.23
N THR A 31 6.85 11.74 -0.69
CA THR A 31 6.76 12.00 0.76
C THR A 31 5.47 12.76 1.03
N TYR A 32 4.67 12.29 1.97
CA TYR A 32 3.39 12.90 2.34
C TYR A 32 3.44 13.34 3.79
N ASP A 33 3.14 14.62 4.04
CA ASP A 33 2.98 15.13 5.40
C ASP A 33 1.62 14.70 5.97
N LEU A 34 1.68 14.04 7.13
CA LEU A 34 0.53 13.51 7.87
C LEU A 34 0.05 14.46 8.96
N VAL A 35 0.80 15.53 9.24
CA VAL A 35 0.45 16.52 10.27
C VAL A 35 -0.89 17.18 9.91
N GLY A 36 -1.84 17.11 10.83
CA GLY A 36 -3.18 17.69 10.67
C GLY A 36 -4.10 16.98 9.66
N LYS A 37 -3.70 15.85 9.06
CA LYS A 37 -4.48 15.12 8.05
C LYS A 37 -4.96 13.77 8.56
N GLN A 38 -5.77 13.79 9.62
CA GLN A 38 -6.19 12.60 10.34
C GLN A 38 -7.70 12.32 10.18
N PRO A 39 -8.12 11.09 9.83
CA PRO A 39 -7.28 9.97 9.38
C PRO A 39 -6.74 10.17 7.95
N PHE A 40 -5.49 9.79 7.70
CA PHE A 40 -4.90 9.82 6.36
C PHE A 40 -5.30 8.55 5.59
N THR A 41 -6.30 8.66 4.72
CA THR A 41 -6.79 7.52 3.94
C THR A 41 -5.95 7.26 2.71
N ILE A 42 -5.60 5.98 2.49
CA ILE A 42 -5.01 5.48 1.26
C ILE A 42 -6.04 4.60 0.54
N GLY A 43 -6.21 4.79 -0.76
CA GLY A 43 -7.14 3.99 -1.56
C GLY A 43 -7.29 4.48 -3.00
N ARG A 44 -8.09 3.80 -3.82
CA ARG A 44 -8.32 4.22 -5.22
C ARG A 44 -9.42 5.28 -5.39
N GLY A 45 -10.26 5.43 -4.37
CA GLY A 45 -11.41 6.32 -4.39
C GLY A 45 -11.00 7.80 -4.48
N ARG A 46 -11.90 8.64 -5.02
CA ARG A 46 -11.67 10.10 -5.11
C ARG A 46 -11.63 10.79 -3.74
N LYS A 47 -12.16 10.14 -2.70
CA LYS A 47 -12.19 10.66 -1.33
C LYS A 47 -10.96 10.28 -0.49
N ALA A 48 -10.04 9.45 -1.02
CA ALA A 48 -8.83 9.08 -0.32
C ALA A 48 -7.83 10.24 -0.31
N SER A 49 -7.16 10.47 0.82
CA SER A 49 -6.09 11.47 0.97
C SER A 49 -4.92 11.18 0.04
N LEU A 50 -4.54 9.91 -0.09
CA LEU A 50 -3.63 9.40 -1.10
C LEU A 50 -4.37 8.48 -2.05
N ARG A 51 -4.53 8.94 -3.29
CA ARG A 51 -5.21 8.20 -4.33
C ARG A 51 -4.26 7.33 -5.14
N ILE A 52 -4.42 6.02 -5.06
CA ILE A 52 -3.66 5.04 -5.84
C ILE A 52 -4.49 4.56 -7.03
N GLN A 53 -4.02 4.78 -8.26
CA GLN A 53 -4.76 4.44 -9.48
C GLN A 53 -4.59 2.97 -9.91
N ASP A 54 -4.86 2.05 -8.99
CA ASP A 54 -4.74 0.61 -9.25
C ASP A 54 -6.05 -0.12 -8.91
N ARG A 55 -6.59 -0.90 -9.87
CA ARG A 55 -7.85 -1.65 -9.71
C ARG A 55 -7.79 -2.66 -8.56
N THR A 56 -6.61 -3.17 -8.24
CA THR A 56 -6.36 -4.09 -7.13
C THR A 56 -6.45 -3.40 -5.76
N VAL A 57 -6.42 -2.06 -5.71
CA VAL A 57 -6.59 -1.28 -4.48
C VAL A 57 -8.07 -0.91 -4.29
N SER A 58 -8.62 -1.25 -3.13
CA SER A 58 -9.98 -0.86 -2.71
C SER A 58 -10.17 0.67 -2.67
N HIS A 59 -11.42 1.13 -2.80
CA HIS A 59 -11.73 2.57 -2.84
C HIS A 59 -11.28 3.31 -1.57
N MET A 60 -11.52 2.72 -0.41
CA MET A 60 -10.97 3.09 0.89
C MET A 60 -10.23 1.85 1.37
N HIS A 61 -8.89 1.84 1.29
CA HIS A 61 -8.11 0.61 1.50
C HIS A 61 -7.63 0.49 2.93
N CYS A 62 -6.89 1.49 3.39
CA CYS A 62 -6.41 1.58 4.76
C CYS A 62 -6.35 3.04 5.22
N ASN A 63 -6.36 3.22 6.54
CA ASN A 63 -6.19 4.52 7.19
C ASN A 63 -4.93 4.50 8.03
N LEU A 64 -4.15 5.57 7.89
CA LEU A 64 -3.01 5.87 8.75
C LEU A 64 -3.41 6.98 9.71
N PHE A 65 -3.16 6.79 11.00
CA PHE A 65 -3.37 7.85 11.97
C PHE A 65 -2.39 7.91 13.13
N ILE A 66 -2.37 9.07 13.79
CA ILE A 66 -1.68 9.26 15.07
C ILE A 66 -2.75 9.27 16.16
N ASP A 67 -2.64 8.39 17.15
CA ASP A 67 -3.54 8.41 18.30
C ASP A 67 -3.13 9.57 19.23
N GLU A 68 -4.10 10.43 19.56
CA GLU A 68 -3.86 11.63 20.37
C GLU A 68 -3.53 11.29 21.83
N ASN A 69 -3.90 10.09 22.31
CA ASN A 69 -3.69 9.68 23.69
C ASN A 69 -2.22 9.27 23.95
N ASP A 70 -1.60 8.56 23.01
CA ASP A 70 -0.24 8.02 23.17
C ASP A 70 0.78 8.65 22.20
N GLY A 71 0.33 9.44 21.22
CA GLY A 71 1.16 10.07 20.19
C GLY A 71 1.78 9.07 19.20
N LEU A 72 1.29 7.83 19.15
CA LEU A 72 1.82 6.76 18.32
C LEU A 72 1.08 6.66 16.99
N SER A 73 1.79 6.16 15.98
CA SER A 73 1.24 5.96 14.64
C SER A 73 0.65 4.56 14.47
N TYR A 74 -0.50 4.49 13.82
CA TYR A 74 -1.26 3.27 13.60
C TYR A 74 -1.77 3.18 12.17
N LEU A 75 -1.83 1.96 11.65
CA LEU A 75 -2.43 1.60 10.37
C LEU A 75 -3.62 0.68 10.61
N VAL A 76 -4.74 0.96 9.95
CA VAL A 76 -5.92 0.10 9.96
C VAL A 76 -6.30 -0.26 8.54
N ASP A 77 -6.32 -1.56 8.24
CA ASP A 77 -6.95 -2.07 7.01
C ASP A 77 -8.48 -1.92 7.12
N LEU A 78 -9.11 -1.23 6.17
CA LEU A 78 -10.55 -0.93 6.19
C LEU A 78 -11.40 -2.05 5.57
N GLY A 79 -10.94 -3.30 5.69
CA GLY A 79 -11.58 -4.45 5.09
C GLY A 79 -11.28 -4.57 3.60
N SER A 80 -10.07 -4.22 3.18
CA SER A 80 -9.68 -4.24 1.78
C SER A 80 -9.79 -5.66 1.16
N SER A 81 -9.95 -5.69 -0.16
CA SER A 81 -10.13 -6.95 -0.90
C SER A 81 -8.84 -7.77 -0.91
N ASN A 82 -7.71 -7.12 -1.21
CA ASN A 82 -6.41 -7.77 -1.31
C ASN A 82 -5.63 -7.81 0.00
N GLY A 83 -5.99 -6.99 0.98
CA GLY A 83 -5.33 -6.91 2.28
C GLY A 83 -4.20 -5.88 2.30
N THR A 84 -3.87 -5.43 3.50
CA THR A 84 -2.72 -4.57 3.79
C THR A 84 -1.63 -5.39 4.48
N TYR A 85 -0.37 -5.11 4.15
CA TYR A 85 0.81 -5.86 4.60
C TYR A 85 1.90 -4.91 5.08
N LEU A 86 2.70 -5.35 6.05
CA LEU A 86 3.82 -4.59 6.60
C LEU A 86 5.14 -5.29 6.32
N ASN A 87 6.17 -4.50 5.98
CA ASN A 87 7.57 -4.93 5.92
C ASN A 87 7.82 -6.16 5.04
N GLY A 88 7.02 -6.33 3.97
CA GLY A 88 7.12 -7.47 3.06
C GLY A 88 6.66 -8.80 3.67
N ASP A 89 5.99 -8.79 4.82
CA ASP A 89 5.41 -9.98 5.43
C ASP A 89 4.15 -10.42 4.66
N PRO A 90 4.02 -11.70 4.24
CA PRO A 90 2.81 -12.23 3.60
C PRO A 90 1.58 -12.29 4.51
N GLN A 91 1.74 -12.09 5.82
CA GLN A 91 0.64 -12.06 6.75
C GLN A 91 -0.13 -10.73 6.62
N LYS A 92 -1.41 -10.85 6.25
CA LYS A 92 -2.32 -9.70 6.22
C LYS A 92 -2.51 -9.14 7.62
N LEU A 93 -2.59 -7.80 7.69
CA LEU A 93 -3.15 -7.15 8.86
C LEU A 93 -4.59 -7.60 9.09
N LYS A 94 -4.99 -7.66 10.36
CA LYS A 94 -6.37 -7.90 10.72
C LYS A 94 -7.22 -6.70 10.32
N LYS A 95 -8.38 -6.99 9.74
CA LYS A 95 -9.31 -5.97 9.25
C LYS A 95 -9.89 -5.19 10.43
N ASN A 96 -9.94 -3.87 10.31
CA ASN A 96 -10.47 -2.94 11.30
C ASN A 96 -9.77 -2.99 12.67
N GLU A 97 -8.58 -3.58 12.77
CA GLU A 97 -7.76 -3.59 13.99
C GLU A 97 -6.54 -2.68 13.79
N PRO A 98 -6.22 -1.78 14.73
CA PRO A 98 -5.02 -0.94 14.67
C PRO A 98 -3.73 -1.77 14.75
N ALA A 99 -2.88 -1.63 13.74
CA ALA A 99 -1.51 -2.12 13.74
C ALA A 99 -0.56 -0.95 14.01
N ARG A 100 0.28 -1.06 15.03
CA ARG A 100 1.27 -0.04 15.34
C ARG A 100 2.31 0.05 14.21
N LEU A 101 2.66 1.28 13.84
CA LEU A 101 3.74 1.56 12.91
C LEU A 101 4.93 2.20 13.61
N TYR A 102 6.10 1.90 13.08
CA TYR A 102 7.37 2.51 13.44
C TYR A 102 7.97 3.24 12.24
N SER A 103 8.85 4.21 12.52
CA SER A 103 9.58 4.90 11.47
C SER A 103 10.43 3.91 10.67
N GLY A 104 10.27 3.92 9.35
CA GLY A 104 10.95 2.99 8.45
C GLY A 104 10.10 1.79 8.02
N ASP A 105 8.93 1.58 8.63
CA ASP A 105 8.01 0.55 8.17
C ASP A 105 7.54 0.80 6.73
N SER A 106 7.47 -0.28 5.97
CA SER A 106 6.99 -0.29 4.59
C SER A 106 5.61 -0.91 4.52
N ILE A 107 4.68 -0.25 3.84
CA ILE A 107 3.29 -0.72 3.70
C ILE A 107 3.06 -1.16 2.26
N SER A 108 2.48 -2.35 2.08
CA SER A 108 2.02 -2.84 0.77
C SER A 108 0.49 -3.01 0.79
N LEU A 109 -0.18 -2.51 -0.26
CA LEU A 109 -1.64 -2.61 -0.44
C LEU A 109 -2.05 -3.86 -1.23
N VAL A 110 -1.06 -4.56 -1.76
CA VAL A 110 -1.18 -5.83 -2.47
C VAL A 110 0.10 -6.58 -2.19
N TYR A 111 0.00 -7.85 -1.84
CA TYR A 111 1.20 -8.67 -1.71
C TYR A 111 1.59 -9.21 -3.07
N PRO A 112 2.84 -9.01 -3.52
CA PRO A 112 3.30 -9.64 -4.75
C PRO A 112 3.27 -11.15 -4.52
N SER A 113 2.29 -11.83 -5.13
CA SER A 113 2.33 -13.28 -5.20
C SER A 113 3.64 -13.65 -5.90
N LYS A 114 4.51 -14.41 -5.23
CA LYS A 114 5.71 -14.98 -5.87
C LYS A 114 5.28 -15.49 -7.24
N GLU A 115 5.90 -15.00 -8.30
CA GLU A 115 5.79 -15.60 -9.63
C GLU A 115 6.10 -17.09 -9.44
N LYS A 116 5.06 -17.93 -9.44
CA LYS A 116 5.25 -19.37 -9.50
C LYS A 116 5.88 -19.62 -10.86
N ASP A 117 7.12 -20.08 -10.84
CA ASP A 117 7.79 -20.89 -11.85
C ASP A 117 6.93 -21.17 -13.09
N LYS A 118 7.04 -20.32 -14.12
CA LYS A 118 6.50 -20.63 -15.45
C LYS A 118 7.33 -21.66 -16.23
N ASP A 119 8.33 -22.28 -15.59
CA ASP A 119 9.23 -23.24 -16.23
C ASP A 119 8.81 -24.72 -16.12
N ALA A 120 7.67 -25.04 -15.48
CA ALA A 120 7.20 -26.43 -15.38
C ALA A 120 6.24 -26.89 -16.50
N ALA A 121 5.99 -26.09 -17.54
CA ALA A 121 5.11 -26.45 -18.66
C ALA A 121 5.82 -26.65 -20.01
N GLN A 122 7.15 -26.70 -20.04
CA GLN A 122 7.91 -27.01 -21.25
C GLN A 122 8.84 -28.23 -21.04
N LYS A 123 8.27 -29.39 -20.76
CA LYS A 123 8.93 -30.64 -21.15
C LYS A 123 7.89 -31.64 -21.65
N LYS A 124 8.04 -31.91 -22.95
CA LYS A 124 7.35 -32.90 -23.75
C LYS A 124 7.53 -34.31 -23.21
#